data_AF-K2FLA3-F1
#
_entry.id   AF-K2FLA3-F1
#
_cell.length_a   1.000
_cell.length_b   1.000
_cell.length_c   1.000
_cell.angle_alpha   90.00
_cell.angle_beta   90.00
_cell.angle_gamma   90.00
#
_symmetry.space_group_name_H-M   'P 1'
#
loop_
_entity.id
_entity.type
_entity.pdbx_description
1 polymer ?
#
loop_
_entity_poly.entity_id
_entity_poly.type
_entity_poly.pdbx_seq_one_letter_code
_entity_poly.pdbx_strand_id
1 'polypeptide(L)'
;MEKMFNNTDFLVKCAVCNSSLDPGKIVVIDEKEKKTTLHSTCSKCNSAAIIFLSNNQNGVVSLGMATDLDVEEAKEKIGKEAISADEIIDLHQFVLGENADIVKLVKNI
;
A
#
# COMPACT_ATOMS: atom_id res chain seq x y z
N MET A 1 -8.68 -5.51 -23.88
CA MET A 1 -9.44 -6.21 -22.83
C MET A 1 -9.11 -7.68 -22.95
N GLU A 2 -8.02 -8.12 -22.34
CA GLU A 2 -7.61 -9.52 -22.34
C GLU A 2 -7.35 -9.91 -20.88
N LYS A 3 -8.14 -10.86 -20.39
CA LYS A 3 -8.16 -11.31 -19.00
C LYS A 3 -6.82 -11.99 -18.67
N MET A 4 -5.92 -11.29 -17.98
CA MET A 4 -4.63 -11.83 -17.51
C MET A 4 -4.74 -12.77 -16.28
N PHE A 5 -5.94 -13.13 -15.85
CA PHE A 5 -6.16 -13.99 -14.67
C PHE A 5 -6.99 -15.23 -15.00
N ASN A 6 -6.57 -16.00 -16.01
CA ASN A 6 -7.09 -17.35 -16.27
C ASN A 6 -6.00 -18.39 -15.96
N ASN A 7 -5.65 -18.52 -14.69
CA ASN A 7 -5.32 -19.81 -14.06
C ASN A 7 -5.23 -19.57 -12.55
N THR A 8 -6.25 -20.06 -11.88
CA THR A 8 -6.43 -20.20 -10.44
C THR A 8 -5.23 -20.90 -9.79
N ASP A 9 -4.24 -20.17 -9.25
CA ASP A 9 -3.39 -20.62 -8.12
C ASP A 9 -2.33 -19.59 -7.65
N PHE A 10 -2.59 -18.28 -7.68
CA PHE A 10 -1.87 -17.40 -6.74
C PHE A 10 -2.58 -17.46 -5.40
N LEU A 11 -2.32 -18.54 -4.63
CA LEU A 11 -2.71 -18.65 -3.23
C LEU A 11 -1.91 -17.61 -2.45
N VAL A 12 -2.35 -16.36 -2.50
CA VAL A 12 -1.76 -15.31 -1.66
C VAL A 12 -2.07 -15.70 -0.23
N LYS A 13 -1.01 -16.00 0.52
CA LYS A 13 -1.12 -16.19 1.96
C LYS A 13 -1.01 -14.84 2.63
N CYS A 14 -1.81 -14.64 3.66
CA CYS A 14 -1.62 -13.53 4.58
C CYS A 14 -0.23 -13.66 5.23
N ALA A 15 0.64 -12.66 5.06
CA ALA A 15 1.98 -12.66 5.66
C ALA A 15 1.97 -12.64 7.20
N VAL A 16 0.82 -12.33 7.81
CA VAL A 16 0.64 -12.25 9.27
C VAL A 16 0.15 -13.57 9.86
N CYS A 17 -0.92 -14.16 9.32
CA CYS A 17 -1.56 -15.35 9.92
C CYS A 17 -1.57 -16.59 9.01
N ASN A 18 -0.96 -16.51 7.83
CA ASN A 18 -0.83 -17.57 6.84
C ASN A 18 -2.18 -18.17 6.34
N SER A 19 -3.32 -17.50 6.58
CA SER A 19 -4.57 -17.87 5.94
C SER A 19 -4.54 -17.50 4.46
N SER A 20 -5.31 -18.21 3.63
CA SER A 20 -5.53 -17.78 2.25
C SER A 20 -6.24 -16.42 2.24
N LEU A 21 -5.81 -15.51 1.36
CA LEU A 21 -6.54 -14.28 1.08
C LEU A 21 -7.75 -14.58 0.20
N ASP A 22 -8.84 -13.86 0.44
CA ASP A 22 -10.07 -13.96 -0.33
C ASP A 22 -9.94 -13.12 -1.61
N PRO A 23 -9.94 -13.73 -2.82
CA PRO A 23 -9.83 -12.99 -4.07
C PRO A 23 -10.91 -11.92 -4.25
N GLY A 24 -12.11 -12.11 -3.69
CA GLY A 24 -13.20 -11.12 -3.74
C GLY A 24 -12.94 -9.87 -2.89
N LYS A 25 -11.92 -9.89 -2.02
CA LYS A 25 -11.50 -8.76 -1.17
C LYS A 25 -10.14 -8.19 -1.54
N ILE A 26 -9.62 -8.57 -2.72
CA ILE A 26 -8.43 -7.98 -3.31
C ILE A 26 -8.88 -6.90 -4.27
N VAL A 27 -8.35 -5.69 -4.10
CA VAL A 27 -8.72 -4.51 -4.89
C VAL A 27 -7.51 -4.02 -5.66
N VAL A 28 -7.63 -3.82 -6.97
CA VAL A 28 -6.60 -3.15 -7.77
C VAL A 28 -6.64 -1.67 -7.44
N ILE A 29 -5.50 -1.09 -7.03
CA ILE A 29 -5.38 0.32 -6.64
C ILE A 29 -4.49 1.13 -7.58
N ASP A 30 -3.60 0.49 -8.36
CA ASP A 30 -2.85 1.11 -9.47
C ASP A 30 -2.55 0.04 -10.53
N GLU A 31 -2.61 0.40 -11.81
CA GLU A 31 -2.32 -0.50 -12.92
C GLU A 31 -1.55 0.23 -14.02
N LYS A 32 -0.38 -0.32 -14.37
CA LYS A 32 0.51 0.12 -15.44
C LYS A 32 0.87 -1.10 -16.30
N GLU A 33 1.35 -0.90 -17.53
CA GLU A 33 1.51 -1.98 -18.54
C GLU A 33 2.06 -3.32 -18.03
N LYS A 34 3.04 -3.29 -17.13
CA LYS A 34 3.67 -4.50 -16.56
C LYS A 34 3.67 -4.53 -15.03
N LYS A 35 2.92 -3.62 -14.39
CA LYS A 35 2.90 -3.48 -12.93
C LYS A 35 1.47 -3.33 -12.45
N THR A 36 1.08 -4.15 -11.48
CA THR A 36 -0.24 -4.07 -10.85
C THR A 36 -0.03 -3.92 -9.35
N THR A 37 -0.64 -2.91 -8.75
CA THR A 37 -0.64 -2.71 -7.30
C THR A 37 -2.02 -3.08 -6.77
N LEU A 38 -2.04 -3.94 -5.75
CA LEU A 38 -3.25 -4.45 -5.12
C LEU A 38 -3.28 -4.05 -3.64
N HIS A 39 -4.46 -3.75 -3.13
CA HIS A 39 -4.76 -3.76 -1.70
C HIS A 39 -5.48 -5.06 -1.34
N SER A 40 -5.20 -5.60 -0.17
CA SER A 40 -5.91 -6.76 0.37
C SER A 40 -6.13 -6.63 1.86
N THR A 41 -7.28 -7.07 2.34
CA THR A 41 -7.57 -7.20 3.78
C THR A 41 -7.86 -8.65 4.11
N CYS A 42 -7.11 -9.21 5.06
CA CYS A 42 -7.29 -10.60 5.47
C CYS A 42 -8.60 -10.79 6.24
N SER A 43 -9.52 -11.64 5.74
CA SER A 43 -10.78 -11.95 6.45
C SER A 43 -10.60 -12.65 7.80
N LYS A 44 -9.40 -13.19 8.12
CA LYS A 44 -9.15 -13.94 9.36
C LYS A 44 -8.57 -13.07 10.47
N CYS A 45 -7.53 -12.27 10.18
CA CYS A 45 -6.84 -11.46 11.18
C CYS A 45 -6.93 -9.95 10.92
N ASN A 46 -7.68 -9.53 9.90
CA ASN A 46 -7.90 -8.12 9.51
C ASN A 46 -6.64 -7.32 9.17
N SER A 47 -5.47 -7.94 9.05
CA SER A 47 -4.27 -7.26 8.56
C SER A 47 -4.47 -6.85 7.10
N ALA A 48 -4.12 -5.61 6.77
CA ALA A 48 -4.07 -5.14 5.40
C ALA A 48 -2.66 -5.27 4.81
N ALA A 49 -2.59 -5.39 3.48
CA ALA A 49 -1.35 -5.42 2.74
C ALA A 49 -1.50 -4.76 1.38
N ILE A 50 -0.44 -4.04 0.97
CA ILE A 50 -0.25 -3.58 -0.40
C ILE A 50 0.67 -4.58 -1.10
N ILE A 51 0.27 -5.04 -2.28
CA ILE A 51 0.98 -6.07 -3.06
C ILE A 51 1.32 -5.48 -4.42
N PHE A 52 2.61 -5.46 -4.74
CA PHE A 52 3.15 -5.06 -6.03
C PHE A 52 3.44 -6.30 -6.86
N LEU A 53 2.76 -6.42 -7.99
CA LEU A 53 3.01 -7.44 -9.00
C LEU A 53 3.76 -6.79 -10.16
N SER A 54 4.89 -7.37 -10.57
CA SER A 54 5.62 -6.97 -11.77
C SER A 54 5.78 -8.16 -12.70
N ASN A 55 5.38 -8.00 -13.96
CA ASN A 55 5.55 -9.03 -14.98
C ASN A 55 6.77 -8.73 -15.84
N ASN A 56 7.77 -9.60 -15.79
CA ASN A 56 9.02 -9.47 -16.52
C ASN A 56 9.20 -10.66 -17.46
N GLN A 57 10.22 -10.65 -18.33
CA GLN A 57 10.51 -11.77 -19.25
C GLN A 57 10.73 -13.11 -18.53
N ASN A 58 11.12 -13.06 -17.26
CA ASN A 58 11.41 -14.22 -16.42
C ASN A 58 10.23 -14.67 -15.56
N GLY A 59 9.04 -14.08 -15.75
CA GLY A 59 7.83 -14.39 -14.98
C GLY A 59 7.34 -13.23 -14.10
N VAL A 60 6.43 -13.58 -13.18
CA VAL A 60 5.80 -12.63 -12.25
C VAL A 60 6.57 -12.57 -10.94
N VAL A 61 6.95 -11.37 -10.53
CA VAL A 61 7.52 -11.08 -9.20
C VAL A 61 6.45 -10.39 -8.37
N SER A 62 6.28 -10.85 -7.12
CA SER A 62 5.35 -10.26 -6.16
C SER A 62 6.12 -9.76 -4.94
N LEU A 63 5.86 -8.51 -4.53
CA LEU A 63 6.32 -7.93 -3.26
C LEU A 63 5.11 -7.48 -2.46
N GLY A 64 4.94 -8.02 -1.25
CA GLY A 64 3.88 -7.63 -0.33
C GLY A 64 4.43 -6.85 0.86
N MET A 65 3.74 -5.78 1.25
CA MET A 65 4.04 -4.99 2.44
C MET A 65 2.80 -4.91 3.31
N ALA A 66 2.93 -5.22 4.61
CA ALA A 66 1.86 -5.00 5.57
C ALA A 66 1.60 -3.49 5.71
N THR A 67 0.33 -3.12 5.84
CA THR A 67 -0.08 -1.72 6.00
C THR A 67 -1.26 -1.65 6.97
N ASP A 68 -1.42 -0.49 7.59
CA ASP A 68 -2.59 -0.07 8.35
C ASP A 68 -3.59 0.72 7.50
N LEU A 69 -3.22 1.12 6.27
CA LEU A 69 -4.09 1.86 5.37
C LEU A 69 -5.30 1.03 4.97
N ASP A 70 -6.47 1.66 5.00
CA ASP A 70 -7.65 1.13 4.34
C ASP A 70 -7.53 1.27 2.80
N VAL A 71 -8.52 0.74 2.08
CA VAL A 71 -8.48 0.71 0.61
C VAL A 71 -8.56 2.11 -0.01
N GLU A 72 -9.30 3.04 0.59
CA GLU A 72 -9.47 4.39 0.05
C GLU A 72 -8.26 5.25 0.36
N GLU A 73 -7.69 5.14 1.56
CA GLU A 73 -6.40 5.74 1.91
C GLU A 73 -5.29 5.23 1.01
N ALA A 74 -5.22 3.91 0.76
CA ALA A 74 -4.21 3.33 -0.11
C ALA A 74 -4.33 3.85 -1.55
N LYS A 75 -5.53 3.99 -2.11
CA LYS A 75 -5.75 4.61 -3.42
C LYS A 75 -5.33 6.07 -3.44
N GLU A 76 -5.61 6.81 -2.36
CA GLU A 76 -5.26 8.23 -2.26
C GLU A 76 -3.75 8.45 -2.11
N LYS A 77 -3.03 7.55 -1.43
CA LYS A 77 -1.58 7.70 -1.17
C LYS A 77 -0.70 7.06 -2.25
N ILE A 78 -1.12 5.99 -2.90
CA ILE A 78 -0.29 5.33 -3.92
C ILE A 78 -0.01 6.26 -5.10
N GLY A 79 1.27 6.33 -5.47
CA GLY A 79 1.74 7.18 -6.56
C GLY A 79 1.96 8.65 -6.17
N LYS A 80 1.66 9.06 -4.93
CA LYS A 80 2.09 10.36 -4.40
C LYS A 80 3.60 10.36 -4.15
N GLU A 81 4.18 11.56 -4.14
CA GLU A 81 5.59 11.74 -3.81
C GLU A 81 5.86 11.27 -2.38
N ALA A 82 7.00 10.60 -2.21
CA ALA A 82 7.43 10.17 -0.89
C ALA A 82 7.87 11.38 -0.07
N ILE A 83 7.56 11.36 1.23
CA ILE A 83 8.05 12.37 2.18
C ILE A 83 9.58 12.33 2.17
N SER A 84 10.18 13.48 1.89
CA SER A 84 11.63 13.66 1.81
C SER A 84 12.27 13.80 3.20
N ALA A 85 13.58 13.58 3.27
CA ALA A 85 14.33 13.76 4.50
C ALA A 85 14.29 15.22 4.98
N ASP A 86 14.33 16.19 4.06
CA ASP A 86 14.27 17.62 4.37
C ASP A 86 12.92 17.98 5.00
N GLU A 87 11.80 17.48 4.48
CA GLU A 87 10.47 17.69 5.09
C GLU A 87 10.39 17.14 6.52
N ILE A 88 11.04 16.01 6.80
CA ILE A 88 11.10 15.45 8.16
C ILE A 88 11.97 16.31 9.08
N ILE A 89 13.10 16.83 8.59
CA ILE A 89 13.97 17.73 9.36
C ILE A 89 13.23 19.04 9.67
N ASP A 90 12.54 19.61 8.69
CA ASP A 90 11.74 20.84 8.85
C ASP A 90 10.64 20.65 9.88
N LEU A 91 9.93 19.52 9.83
CA LEU A 91 8.93 19.17 10.84
C LEU A 91 9.55 19.05 12.24
N HIS A 92 10.68 18.35 12.36
CA HIS A 92 11.38 18.17 13.63
C HIS A 92 11.82 19.52 14.23
N GLN A 93 12.42 20.40 13.42
CA GLN A 93 12.84 21.73 13.85
C GLN A 93 11.64 22.59 14.26
N PHE A 94 10.53 22.52 13.52
CA PHE A 94 9.29 23.20 13.89
C PHE A 94 8.77 22.73 15.24
N VAL A 95 8.72 21.41 15.48
CA VAL A 95 8.18 20.83 16.72
C VAL A 95 9.02 21.17 17.95
N LEU A 96 10.34 21.35 17.81
CA LEU A 96 11.24 21.67 18.93
C LEU A 96 11.45 23.18 19.16
N GLY A 97 10.92 24.05 18.30
CA GLY A 97 11.03 25.50 18.48
C GLY A 97 10.22 26.01 19.68
N GLU A 98 10.66 27.12 20.30
CA GLU A 98 10.02 27.69 21.51
C GLU A 98 8.55 28.11 21.32
N ASN A 99 8.09 28.23 20.05
CA ASN A 99 6.71 28.56 19.68
C ASN A 99 6.00 27.42 18.91
N ALA A 100 6.49 26.18 19.03
CA ALA A 100 5.90 25.03 18.36
C ALA A 100 4.43 24.84 18.77
N ASP A 101 3.53 24.91 17.78
CA ASP A 101 2.11 24.67 17.96
C ASP A 101 1.67 23.60 16.96
N ILE A 102 1.79 22.35 17.39
CA ILE A 102 1.36 21.16 16.61
C ILE A 102 -0.12 21.28 16.21
N VAL A 103 -0.96 21.91 17.03
CA VAL A 103 -2.39 22.06 16.74
C VAL A 103 -2.61 23.00 15.55
N LYS A 104 -1.79 24.05 15.38
CA LYS A 104 -1.81 24.88 14.17
C LYS A 104 -1.34 24.12 12.94
N LEU A 105 -0.35 23.25 13.08
CA LEU A 105 0.20 22.49 11.96
C LEU A 105 -0.84 21.50 11.40
N VAL A 106 -1.52 20.76 12.27
CA VAL A 106 -2.51 19.74 11.88
C VAL A 106 -3.80 20.34 11.32
N LYS A 107 -4.14 21.59 11.66
CA LYS A 107 -5.34 22.27 11.13
C LYS A 107 -5.23 22.73 9.67
N ASN A 108 -4.02 22.74 9.11
CA ASN A 108 -3.74 23.20 7.75
C ASN A 108 -3.46 22.05 6.76
N ILE A 109 -3.59 20.79 7.21
CA ILE A 109 -3.47 19.56 6.41
C ILE A 109 -4.87 18.98 6.27
#